data_AF-A0A7J9A9H3-F1
#
_entry.id   AF-A0A7J9A9H3-F1
#
_cell.length_a   1.000
_cell.length_b   1.000
_cell.length_c   1.000
_cell.angle_alpha   90.00
_cell.angle_beta   90.00
_cell.angle_gamma   90.00
#
_symmetry.space_group_name_H-M   'P 1'
#
loop_
_entity.id
_entity.type
_entity.pdbx_description
1 polymer ?
#
loop_
_entity_poly.entity_id
_entity_poly.type
_entity_poly.pdbx_seq_one_letter_code
_entity_poly.pdbx_strand_id
1 'polypeptide(L)'
;KFEEDEAPKSLKSVGLIIGVTGIVGNSLAEILPLSDTPGGPWKVYGVARRPRPNWNADHPIQYIQCDVSDPNDTESKLSQLTDVTHIFYVSWTNRISEAENCEINGSMLRNVLRSVIPNAPNLRHICLQTGVKHYLGPFELLGKIQLHDSPFTEDLPRLNAPNFYYHQEDIL
;
A
#
# COMPACT_ATOMS: atom_id res chain seq x y z
N LYS A 1 24.74 33.89 21.49
CA LYS A 1 23.36 33.50 21.15
C LYS A 1 23.37 31.99 21.13
N PHE A 2 22.64 31.36 22.03
CA PHE A 2 22.66 29.92 22.24
C PHE A 2 22.23 29.19 20.96
N GLU A 3 23.04 28.21 20.54
CA GLU A 3 22.61 27.13 19.68
C GLU A 3 21.60 26.31 20.50
N GLU A 4 20.32 26.40 20.15
CA GLU A 4 19.33 25.44 20.64
C GLU A 4 19.59 24.13 19.93
N ASP A 5 20.19 23.18 20.65
CA ASP A 5 20.09 21.75 20.35
C ASP A 5 18.60 21.39 20.26
N GLU A 6 18.05 21.34 19.03
CA GLU A 6 16.72 20.75 18.79
C GLU A 6 16.79 19.29 19.26
N ALA A 7 16.20 19.00 20.42
CA ALA A 7 15.99 17.64 20.87
C ALA A 7 15.33 16.83 19.74
N PRO A 8 15.75 15.56 19.50
CA PRO A 8 15.22 14.78 18.39
C PRO A 8 13.69 14.68 18.53
N LYS A 9 12.96 15.27 17.57
CA LYS A 9 11.49 15.22 17.52
C LYS A 9 11.08 13.75 17.53
N SER A 10 10.44 13.31 18.63
CA SER A 10 9.96 11.94 18.74
C SER A 10 8.94 11.70 17.63
N LEU A 11 9.24 10.77 16.73
CA LEU A 11 8.33 10.37 15.65
C LEU A 11 7.05 9.82 16.27
N LYS A 12 5.91 10.31 15.79
CA LYS A 12 4.60 9.85 16.27
C LYS A 12 4.13 8.62 15.50
N SER A 13 4.40 8.61 14.20
CA SER A 13 3.97 7.55 13.29
C SER A 13 5.04 7.20 12.26
N VAL A 14 5.07 5.95 11.85
CA VAL A 14 5.94 5.41 10.81
C VAL A 14 5.08 4.74 9.74
N GLY A 15 5.09 5.29 8.52
CA GLY A 15 4.33 4.83 7.37
C GLY A 15 5.17 4.00 6.41
N LEU A 16 4.64 2.87 5.96
CA LEU A 16 5.21 2.03 4.90
C LEU A 16 4.31 2.09 3.65
N ILE A 17 4.79 2.76 2.59
CA ILE A 17 4.06 2.90 1.33
C ILE A 17 4.49 1.80 0.36
N ILE A 18 3.60 0.87 0.02
CA ILE A 18 3.83 -0.13 -1.02
C ILE A 18 3.35 0.42 -2.37
N GLY A 19 4.29 0.68 -3.29
CA GLY A 19 4.01 1.35 -4.56
C GLY A 19 4.28 2.85 -4.52
N VAL A 20 5.38 3.28 -3.89
CA VAL A 20 5.69 4.70 -3.62
C VAL A 20 5.89 5.56 -4.88
N THR A 21 6.25 4.94 -6.01
CA THR A 21 6.35 5.62 -7.31
C THR A 21 5.04 5.53 -8.12
N GLY A 22 3.95 5.04 -7.52
CA GLY A 22 2.62 5.04 -8.12
C GLY A 22 1.94 6.40 -7.97
N ILE A 23 0.78 6.57 -8.62
CA ILE A 23 0.02 7.83 -8.58
C ILE A 23 -0.33 8.27 -7.15
N VAL A 24 -0.94 7.38 -6.36
CA VAL A 24 -1.29 7.68 -4.95
C VAL A 24 -0.05 7.59 -4.06
N GLY A 25 0.85 6.64 -4.32
CA GLY A 25 2.08 6.47 -3.54
C GLY A 25 2.97 7.72 -3.55
N ASN A 26 3.07 8.41 -4.69
CA ASN A 26 3.84 9.64 -4.80
C ASN A 26 3.20 10.78 -3.98
N SER A 27 1.87 10.92 -4.03
CA SER A 27 1.15 11.89 -3.20
C SER A 27 1.31 11.59 -1.70
N LEU A 28 1.25 10.31 -1.30
CA LEU A 28 1.52 9.92 0.09
C LEU A 28 2.95 10.26 0.53
N ALA A 29 3.94 10.06 -0.35
CA ALA A 29 5.34 10.38 -0.06
C ALA A 29 5.59 11.89 0.12
N GLU A 30 4.81 12.72 -0.59
CA GLU A 30 4.85 14.18 -0.47
C GLU A 30 4.14 14.67 0.79
N ILE A 31 2.95 14.14 1.07
CA ILE A 31 2.05 14.65 2.12
C ILE A 31 2.44 14.14 3.51
N LEU A 32 2.75 12.85 3.67
CA LEU A 32 3.00 12.27 5.00
C LEU A 32 4.07 13.04 5.81
N PRO A 33 5.21 13.43 5.22
CA PRO A 33 6.25 14.15 5.95
C PRO A 33 5.94 15.61 6.32
N LEU A 34 4.85 16.20 5.81
CA LEU A 34 4.48 17.59 6.12
C LEU A 34 4.17 17.75 7.61
N SER A 35 4.49 18.92 8.17
CA SER A 35 4.41 19.20 9.61
C SER A 35 2.98 19.23 10.16
N ASP A 36 2.00 19.54 9.32
CA ASP A 36 0.57 19.63 9.66
C ASP A 36 -0.21 18.36 9.31
N THR A 37 0.43 17.35 8.73
CA THR A 37 -0.23 16.08 8.41
C THR A 37 -0.69 15.37 9.69
N PRO A 38 -1.99 15.02 9.80
CA PRO A 38 -2.52 14.30 10.95
C PRO A 38 -1.75 13.03 11.27
N GLY A 39 -1.54 12.78 12.56
CA GLY A 39 -0.72 11.65 13.03
C GLY A 39 0.79 11.88 12.95
N GLY A 40 1.24 13.02 12.41
CA GLY A 40 2.66 13.39 12.32
C GLY A 40 3.28 13.82 13.66
N PRO A 41 4.62 13.99 13.70
CA PRO A 41 5.56 13.84 12.58
C PRO A 41 5.69 12.39 12.08
N TRP A 42 5.73 12.22 10.75
CA TRP A 42 5.83 10.92 10.10
C TRP A 42 7.26 10.60 9.65
N LYS A 43 7.72 9.39 9.94
CA LYS A 43 8.81 8.74 9.18
C LYS A 43 8.18 7.90 8.08
N VAL A 44 8.76 7.92 6.88
CA VAL A 44 8.18 7.25 5.72
C VAL A 44 9.18 6.32 5.06
N TYR A 45 8.80 5.06 4.94
CA TYR A 45 9.41 4.07 4.07
C TYR A 45 8.63 3.98 2.76
N GLY A 46 9.33 4.01 1.63
CA GLY A 46 8.73 3.92 0.31
C GLY A 46 9.24 2.72 -0.47
N VAL A 47 8.36 1.82 -0.88
CA VAL A 47 8.71 0.60 -1.60
C VAL A 47 8.30 0.68 -3.07
N ALA A 48 9.24 0.36 -3.96
CA ALA A 48 8.98 0.10 -5.37
C ALA A 48 10.11 -0.73 -5.99
N ARG A 49 9.86 -1.39 -7.14
CA ARG A 49 10.86 -2.29 -7.76
C ARG A 49 12.03 -1.56 -8.42
N ARG A 50 11.71 -0.51 -9.18
CA ARG A 50 12.68 0.24 -9.98
C ARG A 50 13.56 1.12 -9.09
N PRO A 51 14.76 1.51 -9.55
CA PRO A 51 15.53 2.55 -8.90
C PRO A 51 14.68 3.82 -8.72
N ARG A 52 14.93 4.56 -7.64
CA ARG A 52 14.17 5.78 -7.34
C ARG A 52 14.34 6.79 -8.48
N PRO A 53 13.25 7.23 -9.13
CA PRO A 53 13.34 8.19 -10.23
C PRO A 53 13.53 9.62 -9.71
N ASN A 54 14.13 10.49 -10.54
CA ASN A 54 14.46 11.87 -10.17
C ASN A 54 13.24 12.68 -9.72
N TRP A 55 12.09 12.51 -10.39
CA TRP A 55 10.85 13.23 -10.03
C TRP A 55 10.27 12.85 -8.67
N ASN A 56 10.73 11.75 -8.06
CA ASN A 56 10.34 11.32 -6.72
C ASN A 56 11.42 11.63 -5.68
N ALA A 57 12.61 12.08 -6.09
CA ALA A 57 13.81 12.13 -5.26
C ALA A 57 13.74 13.18 -4.13
N ASP A 58 12.99 14.26 -4.35
CA ASP A 58 12.90 15.39 -3.42
C ASP A 58 12.09 15.06 -2.15
N HIS A 59 11.28 13.99 -2.18
CA HIS A 59 10.50 13.60 -1.00
C HIS A 59 11.42 13.07 0.12
N PRO A 60 11.25 13.49 1.39
CA PRO A 60 12.09 13.05 2.50
C PRO A 60 11.69 11.65 3.00
N ILE A 61 11.83 10.64 2.15
CA ILE A 61 11.47 9.23 2.42
C ILE A 61 12.69 8.32 2.37
N GLN A 62 12.61 7.19 3.09
CA GLN A 62 13.56 6.08 2.99
C GLN A 62 13.10 5.12 1.89
N TYR A 63 13.71 5.24 0.70
CA TYR A 63 13.34 4.45 -0.46
C TYR A 63 13.97 3.05 -0.41
N ILE A 64 13.14 2.02 -0.59
CA ILE A 64 13.52 0.60 -0.56
C ILE A 64 13.15 -0.01 -1.90
N GLN A 65 14.16 -0.50 -2.62
CA GLN A 65 13.92 -1.29 -3.83
C GLN A 65 13.51 -2.69 -3.45
N CYS A 66 12.25 -3.09 -3.64
CA CYS A 66 11.77 -4.44 -3.32
C CYS A 66 10.72 -4.90 -4.34
N ASP A 67 10.81 -6.16 -4.77
CA ASP A 67 9.75 -6.85 -5.48
C ASP A 67 8.87 -7.63 -4.51
N VAL A 68 7.71 -7.05 -4.17
CA VAL A 68 6.77 -7.65 -3.22
C VAL A 68 6.09 -8.92 -3.75
N SER A 69 6.28 -9.27 -5.03
CA SER A 69 5.84 -10.57 -5.56
C SER A 69 6.82 -11.70 -5.27
N ASP A 70 8.08 -11.39 -4.93
CA ASP A 70 9.07 -12.35 -4.46
C ASP A 70 9.04 -12.43 -2.92
N PRO A 71 8.62 -13.56 -2.33
CA PRO A 71 8.52 -13.69 -0.89
C PRO A 71 9.87 -13.52 -0.17
N ASN A 72 10.98 -13.97 -0.77
CA ASN A 72 12.31 -13.86 -0.16
C ASN A 72 12.81 -12.42 -0.22
N ASP A 73 12.57 -11.72 -1.34
CA ASP A 73 12.93 -10.30 -1.45
C ASP A 73 12.11 -9.43 -0.48
N THR A 74 10.82 -9.76 -0.33
CA THR A 74 9.92 -9.09 0.62
C THR A 74 10.35 -9.32 2.06
N GLU A 75 10.61 -10.57 2.44
CA GLU A 75 11.04 -10.92 3.79
C GLU A 75 12.38 -10.26 4.12
N SER A 76 13.37 -10.40 3.23
CA SER A 76 14.70 -9.84 3.47
C SER A 76 14.70 -8.32 3.66
N LYS A 77 13.83 -7.58 2.96
CA LYS A 77 13.82 -6.11 2.99
C LYS A 77 12.81 -5.51 3.97
N LEU A 78 11.67 -6.14 4.19
CA LEU A 78 10.58 -5.57 4.99
C LEU A 78 10.56 -6.08 6.44
N SER A 79 11.12 -7.26 6.73
CA SER A 79 11.15 -7.79 8.11
C SER A 79 11.99 -6.95 9.07
N GLN A 80 12.96 -6.19 8.54
CA GLN A 80 13.82 -5.31 9.33
C GLN A 80 13.13 -3.98 9.72
N LEU A 81 11.96 -3.68 9.16
CA LEU A 81 11.24 -2.42 9.40
C LEU A 81 10.36 -2.52 10.66
N THR A 82 11.00 -2.72 11.80
CA THR A 82 10.35 -3.08 13.07
C THR A 82 9.59 -1.91 13.73
N ASP A 83 9.80 -0.69 13.26
CA ASP A 83 9.15 0.52 13.79
C ASP A 83 7.89 0.92 13.01
N VAL A 84 7.51 0.19 11.95
CA VAL A 84 6.33 0.48 11.14
C VAL A 84 5.06 0.46 12.01
N THR A 85 4.24 1.50 11.84
CA THR A 85 2.95 1.64 12.54
C THR A 85 1.76 1.60 11.59
N HIS A 86 1.93 2.00 10.33
CA HIS A 86 0.88 2.07 9.33
C HIS A 86 1.40 1.54 7.99
N ILE A 87 0.65 0.65 7.35
CA ILE A 87 0.91 0.20 5.98
C ILE A 87 -0.07 0.89 5.05
N PHE A 88 0.42 1.51 3.98
CA PHE A 88 -0.37 2.06 2.89
C PHE A 88 -0.12 1.21 1.63
N TYR A 89 -1.03 0.29 1.33
CA TYR A 89 -0.91 -0.61 0.19
C TYR A 89 -1.61 -0.01 -1.03
N VAL A 90 -0.83 0.58 -1.94
CA VAL A 90 -1.29 1.35 -3.11
C VAL A 90 -0.68 0.83 -4.41
N SER A 91 -0.51 -0.50 -4.50
CA SER A 91 0.11 -1.19 -5.63
C SER A 91 -0.75 -2.35 -6.11
N TRP A 92 -0.63 -2.66 -7.40
CA TRP A 92 -1.24 -3.84 -8.03
C TRP A 92 -0.41 -4.22 -9.25
N THR A 93 -0.66 -5.41 -9.79
CA THR A 93 -0.11 -5.86 -11.06
C THR A 93 -1.22 -6.40 -11.95
N ASN A 94 -1.07 -6.16 -13.24
CA ASN A 94 -2.05 -6.57 -14.26
C ASN A 94 -1.64 -7.90 -14.88
N ARG A 95 -2.59 -8.83 -14.98
CA ARG A 95 -2.50 -10.11 -15.69
C ARG A 95 -3.56 -10.19 -16.78
N ILE A 96 -3.50 -11.26 -17.56
CA ILE A 96 -4.40 -11.46 -18.70
C ILE A 96 -5.79 -11.87 -18.18
N SER A 97 -5.82 -12.78 -17.20
CA SER A 97 -7.07 -13.25 -16.60
C SER A 97 -7.27 -12.72 -15.17
N GLU A 98 -8.53 -12.58 -14.76
CA GLU A 98 -8.87 -12.17 -13.41
C GLU A 98 -8.47 -13.22 -12.36
N ALA A 99 -8.46 -14.50 -12.73
CA ALA A 99 -7.95 -15.57 -11.88
C ALA A 99 -6.45 -15.39 -11.57
N GLU A 100 -5.64 -15.09 -12.58
CA GLU A 100 -4.23 -14.75 -12.40
C GLU A 100 -4.07 -13.44 -11.61
N ASN A 101 -4.95 -12.45 -11.81
CA ASN A 101 -4.95 -11.22 -10.99
C ASN A 101 -5.19 -11.53 -9.51
N CYS A 102 -6.16 -12.39 -9.18
CA CYS A 102 -6.42 -12.83 -7.82
C CYS A 102 -5.17 -13.46 -7.19
N GLU A 103 -4.55 -14.41 -7.90
CA GLU A 103 -3.38 -15.13 -7.41
C GLU A 103 -2.20 -14.17 -7.14
N ILE A 104 -1.82 -13.36 -8.13
CA ILE A 104 -0.63 -12.52 -8.00
C ILE A 104 -0.83 -11.35 -7.04
N ASN A 105 -1.99 -10.66 -7.08
CA ASN A 105 -2.23 -9.49 -6.23
C ASN A 105 -2.52 -9.91 -4.78
N GLY A 106 -3.13 -11.08 -4.58
CA GLY A 106 -3.25 -11.69 -3.27
C GLY A 106 -1.90 -12.12 -2.70
N SER A 107 -1.06 -12.77 -3.50
CA SER A 107 0.30 -13.17 -3.10
C SER A 107 1.16 -11.97 -2.71
N MET A 108 1.15 -10.90 -3.51
CA MET A 108 1.89 -9.65 -3.20
C MET A 108 1.48 -9.04 -1.86
N LEU A 109 0.16 -8.91 -1.60
CA LEU A 109 -0.33 -8.40 -0.32
C LEU A 109 0.08 -9.34 0.83
N ARG A 110 -0.12 -10.65 0.66
CA ARG A 110 0.22 -11.65 1.66
C ARG A 110 1.71 -11.63 2.02
N ASN A 111 2.60 -11.48 1.04
CA ASN A 111 4.04 -11.38 1.29
C ASN A 111 4.36 -10.18 2.18
N VAL A 112 3.82 -8.99 1.86
CA VAL A 112 4.01 -7.78 2.69
C VAL A 112 3.50 -8.02 4.12
N LEU A 113 2.27 -8.52 4.27
CA LEU A 113 1.67 -8.74 5.59
C LEU A 113 2.48 -9.75 6.41
N ARG A 114 2.90 -10.86 5.81
CA ARG A 114 3.71 -11.89 6.49
C ARG A 114 5.10 -11.40 6.88
N SER A 115 5.70 -10.51 6.09
CA SER A 115 7.00 -9.93 6.42
C SER A 115 6.92 -8.83 7.48
N VAL A 116 5.83 -8.05 7.53
CA VAL A 116 5.75 -6.88 8.43
C VAL A 116 5.05 -7.22 9.75
N ILE A 117 3.88 -7.87 9.74
CA ILE A 117 3.06 -8.08 10.95
C ILE A 117 3.86 -8.74 12.10
N PRO A 118 4.63 -9.83 11.88
CA PRO A 118 5.36 -10.47 12.97
C PRO A 118 6.54 -9.65 13.51
N ASN A 119 7.05 -8.70 12.71
CA ASN A 119 8.29 -7.99 12.99
C ASN A 119 8.08 -6.52 13.42
N ALA A 120 6.89 -5.96 13.19
CA ALA A 120 6.53 -4.60 13.57
C ALA A 120 5.53 -4.60 14.75
N PRO A 121 6.00 -4.72 16.01
CA PRO A 121 5.12 -4.85 17.18
C PRO A 121 4.24 -3.62 17.44
N ASN A 122 4.57 -2.47 16.85
CA ASN A 122 3.80 -1.24 16.96
C ASN A 122 2.85 -1.01 15.76
N LEU A 123 2.66 -2.00 14.88
CA LEU A 123 1.72 -1.91 13.78
C LEU A 123 0.30 -1.68 14.31
N ARG A 124 -0.37 -0.64 13.79
CA ARG A 124 -1.70 -0.22 14.24
C ARG A 124 -2.76 -0.33 13.16
N HIS A 125 -2.38 -0.11 11.90
CA HIS A 125 -3.36 0.00 10.83
C HIS A 125 -2.78 -0.39 9.46
N ILE A 126 -3.64 -0.90 8.59
CA ILE A 126 -3.33 -1.25 7.21
C ILE A 126 -4.40 -0.62 6.33
N CYS A 127 -4.01 0.29 5.45
CA CYS A 127 -4.87 0.85 4.40
C CYS A 127 -4.65 0.06 3.10
N LEU A 128 -5.70 -0.55 2.57
CA LEU A 128 -5.71 -1.22 1.27
C LEU A 128 -6.46 -0.38 0.25
N GLN A 129 -5.79 0.05 -0.82
CA GLN A 129 -6.45 0.74 -1.93
C GLN A 129 -6.95 -0.27 -2.97
N THR A 130 -8.28 -0.34 -3.14
CA THR A 130 -8.96 -1.07 -4.23
C THR A 130 -9.50 -0.08 -5.27
N GLY A 131 -10.81 -0.08 -5.54
CA GLY A 131 -11.44 0.89 -6.43
C GLY A 131 -12.83 0.48 -6.92
N VAL A 132 -13.39 1.31 -7.81
CA VAL A 132 -14.78 1.18 -8.29
C VAL A 132 -15.10 -0.14 -9.00
N LYS A 133 -14.09 -0.89 -9.46
CA LYS A 133 -14.31 -2.26 -9.99
C LYS A 133 -14.90 -3.22 -8.95
N HIS A 134 -14.89 -2.87 -7.66
CA HIS A 134 -15.67 -3.60 -6.65
C HIS A 134 -17.16 -3.68 -7.04
N TYR A 135 -17.71 -2.62 -7.64
CA TYR A 135 -19.11 -2.55 -8.04
C TYR A 135 -19.34 -2.86 -9.53
N LEU A 136 -18.30 -2.76 -10.36
CA LEU A 136 -18.37 -2.97 -11.82
C LEU A 136 -17.87 -4.35 -12.29
N GLY A 137 -17.22 -5.11 -11.41
CA GLY A 137 -16.53 -6.35 -11.76
C GLY A 137 -15.21 -6.13 -12.50
N PRO A 138 -14.52 -7.22 -12.85
CA PRO A 138 -13.24 -7.15 -13.56
C PRO A 138 -13.43 -6.70 -15.02
N PHE A 139 -12.37 -6.20 -15.63
CA PHE A 139 -12.41 -5.66 -17.00
C PHE A 139 -12.95 -6.68 -18.01
N GLU A 140 -12.64 -7.96 -17.85
CA GLU A 140 -13.11 -9.04 -18.72
C GLU A 140 -14.63 -9.24 -18.72
N LEU A 141 -15.29 -8.88 -17.62
CA LEU A 141 -16.73 -9.09 -17.40
C LEU A 141 -17.54 -7.80 -17.55
N LEU A 142 -16.89 -6.68 -17.86
CA LEU A 142 -17.56 -5.40 -18.03
C LEU A 142 -18.60 -5.49 -19.15
N GLY A 143 -19.86 -5.19 -18.82
CA GLY A 143 -21.01 -5.30 -19.75
C GLY A 143 -21.49 -6.73 -20.03
N LYS A 144 -20.91 -7.76 -19.39
CA LYS A 144 -21.28 -9.18 -19.55
C LYS A 144 -22.03 -9.76 -18.36
N ILE A 145 -22.07 -9.04 -17.23
CA ILE A 145 -22.73 -9.44 -16.00
C ILE A 145 -23.73 -8.38 -15.57
N GLN A 146 -24.74 -8.79 -14.81
CA GLN A 146 -25.63 -7.85 -14.13
C GLN A 146 -24.84 -7.12 -13.03
N LEU A 147 -24.87 -5.79 -13.07
CA LEU A 147 -24.22 -4.92 -12.11
C LEU A 147 -25.24 -4.36 -11.12
N HIS A 148 -24.73 -3.77 -10.04
CA HIS A 148 -25.55 -2.93 -9.17
C HIS A 148 -25.93 -1.63 -9.86
N ASP A 149 -27.06 -1.06 -9.47
CA ASP A 149 -27.46 0.27 -9.92
C ASP A 149 -26.62 1.34 -9.22
N SER A 150 -26.39 2.45 -9.92
CA SER A 150 -25.72 3.62 -9.35
C SER A 150 -26.73 4.55 -8.66
N PRO A 151 -26.31 5.35 -7.66
CA PRO A 151 -24.96 5.49 -7.12
C PRO A 151 -24.51 4.29 -6.28
N PHE A 152 -23.22 3.94 -6.35
CA PHE A 152 -22.65 2.83 -5.57
C PHE A 152 -22.43 3.23 -4.11
N THR A 153 -22.77 2.34 -3.19
CA THR A 153 -22.55 2.48 -1.75
C THR A 153 -21.81 1.25 -1.21
N GLU A 154 -21.04 1.44 -0.13
CA GLU A 154 -20.13 0.43 0.43
C GLU A 154 -20.86 -0.77 1.09
N ASP A 155 -22.15 -0.65 1.36
CA ASP A 155 -23.01 -1.71 1.89
C ASP A 155 -23.59 -2.62 0.80
N LEU A 156 -23.36 -2.31 -0.49
CA LEU A 156 -23.73 -3.21 -1.59
C LEU A 156 -22.97 -4.54 -1.47
N PRO A 157 -23.65 -5.68 -1.72
CA PRO A 157 -22.98 -6.98 -1.65
C PRO A 157 -21.98 -7.12 -2.80
N ARG A 158 -20.94 -7.94 -2.60
CA ARG A 158 -20.02 -8.30 -3.69
C ARG A 158 -20.78 -8.91 -4.88
N LEU A 159 -20.33 -8.61 -6.10
CA LEU A 159 -20.84 -9.28 -7.29
C LEU A 159 -20.48 -10.77 -7.28
N ASN A 160 -21.34 -11.62 -7.85
CA ASN A 160 -21.05 -13.04 -8.05
C ASN A 160 -20.10 -13.26 -9.24
N ALA A 161 -18.87 -12.74 -9.12
CA ALA A 161 -17.82 -12.79 -10.13
C ALA A 161 -16.44 -12.80 -9.46
N PRO A 162 -15.41 -13.38 -10.10
CA PRO A 162 -14.04 -13.25 -9.61
C PRO A 162 -13.62 -11.77 -9.64
N ASN A 163 -12.98 -11.31 -8.57
CA ASN A 163 -12.40 -9.98 -8.48
C ASN A 163 -11.24 -10.01 -7.48
N PHE A 164 -10.05 -9.60 -7.90
CA PHE A 164 -8.89 -9.63 -7.03
C PHE A 164 -9.03 -8.67 -5.83
N TYR A 165 -9.91 -7.67 -5.91
CA TYR A 165 -10.23 -6.81 -4.76
C TYR A 165 -10.87 -7.60 -3.62
N TYR A 166 -11.83 -8.48 -3.92
CA TYR A 166 -12.46 -9.32 -2.91
C TYR A 166 -11.44 -10.28 -2.30
N HIS A 167 -10.55 -10.82 -3.14
CA HIS A 167 -9.50 -11.72 -2.67
C HIS A 167 -8.50 -11.00 -1.75
N GLN A 168 -8.15 -9.74 -2.03
CA GLN A 168 -7.30 -8.94 -1.16
C GLN A 168 -8.00 -8.56 0.15
N GLU A 169 -9.29 -8.24 0.11
CA GLU A 169 -10.11 -8.02 1.31
C GLU A 169 -10.20 -9.27 2.19
N ASP A 170 -10.34 -10.46 1.60
CA ASP A 170 -10.39 -11.73 2.36
C ASP A 170 -9.03 -12.11 2.99
N ILE A 171 -7.94 -11.57 2.46
CA ILE A 171 -6.58 -11.77 3.01
C ILE A 171 -6.32 -10.84 4.20
N LEU A 172 -6.93 -9.65 4.18
CA LEU A 172 -6.69 -8.58 5.14
C LEU A 172 -7.50 -8.79 6.43
#